data_AF-A0A530AJN3-F1
#
_entry.id   AF-A0A530AJN3-F1
#
_cell.length_a   1.000
_cell.length_b   1.000
_cell.length_c   1.000
_cell.angle_alpha   90.00
_cell.angle_beta   90.00
_cell.angle_gamma   90.00
#
_symmetry.space_group_name_H-M   'P 1'
#
loop_
_entity.id
_entity.type
_entity.pdbx_description
1 polymer ?
#
loop_
_entity_poly.entity_id
_entity_poly.type
_entity_poly.pdbx_seq_one_letter_code
_entity_poly.pdbx_strand_id
1 'polypeptide(L)' 'MSDEHIDEISGVSTTGHEWDGIRELNNPLPRWWVITFYVTIVWAIGYTIA' A
#
# COMPACT_ATOMS: atom_id res chain seq x y z
N MET A 1 -19.70 11.85 6.88
CA MET A 1 -18.43 11.53 6.21
C MET A 1 -17.41 12.41 6.87
N SER A 2 -16.37 11.85 7.49
CA SER A 2 -15.21 12.64 7.90
C SER A 2 -14.64 13.27 6.62
N ASP A 3 -14.43 14.59 6.64
CA ASP A 3 -13.85 15.29 5.51
C ASP A 3 -12.53 14.63 5.12
N GLU A 4 -12.33 14.31 3.83
CA GLU A 4 -11.09 13.73 3.37
C GLU A 4 -9.95 14.73 3.59
N HIS A 5 -9.08 14.44 4.54
CA HIS A 5 -7.90 15.25 4.77
C HIS A 5 -6.85 14.90 3.71
N ILE A 6 -6.48 15.92 2.93
CA ILE A 6 -5.37 15.87 1.97
C ILE A 6 -4.10 16.35 2.69
N ASP A 7 -3.06 15.53 2.63
CA ASP A 7 -1.76 15.88 3.18
C ASP A 7 -1.10 17.00 2.37
N GLU A 8 -0.57 18.03 3.04
CA GLU A 8 -0.04 19.24 2.39
C GLU A 8 1.26 18.99 1.62
N ILE A 9 2.05 17.99 2.03
CA ILE A 9 3.37 17.71 1.47
C ILE A 9 3.26 16.77 0.28
N SER A 10 2.53 15.68 0.43
CA SER A 10 2.37 14.62 -0.58
C SER A 10 1.20 14.87 -1.52
N GLY A 11 0.21 15.68 -1.12
CA GLY A 11 -1.00 15.93 -1.91
C GLY A 11 -1.94 14.72 -2.00
N VAL A 12 -1.75 13.70 -1.16
CA VAL A 12 -2.55 12.47 -1.17
C VAL A 12 -3.57 12.48 -0.03
N SER A 13 -4.74 11.90 -0.28
CA SER A 13 -5.77 11.76 0.74
C SER A 13 -5.38 10.74 1.81
N THR A 14 -5.87 10.96 3.03
CA THR A 14 -5.68 10.05 4.15
C THR A 14 -6.86 9.11 4.33
N THR A 15 -6.69 8.04 5.11
CA THR A 15 -7.73 7.01 5.34
C THR A 15 -8.90 7.46 6.23
N GLY A 16 -8.95 8.74 6.61
CA GLY A 16 -10.05 9.35 7.37
C GLY A 16 -10.03 9.07 8.88
N HIS A 17 -9.01 8.39 9.39
CA HIS A 17 -8.79 8.13 10.82
C HIS A 17 -7.46 8.76 11.27
N GLU A 18 -7.43 9.19 12.53
CA GLU A 18 -6.24 9.72 13.18
C GLU A 18 -5.96 8.92 14.44
N TRP A 19 -4.69 8.53 14.61
CA TRP A 19 -4.21 7.74 15.73
C TRP A 19 -3.06 8.50 16.39
N ASP A 20 -3.33 9.14 17.53
CA ASP A 20 -2.31 9.86 18.31
C ASP A 20 -1.50 10.87 17.47
N GLY A 21 -2.20 11.69 16.67
CA GLY A 21 -1.58 12.65 15.76
C GLY A 21 -1.02 12.07 14.46
N ILE A 22 -1.05 10.74 14.26
CA ILE A 22 -0.63 10.07 13.02
C ILE A 22 -1.84 9.81 12.13
N ARG A 23 -1.69 10.10 10.84
CA ARG A 23 -2.68 9.79 9.79
C ARG A 23 -2.04 8.95 8.70
N GLU A 24 -2.80 8.06 8.12
CA GLU A 24 -2.30 7.11 7.11
C GLU A 24 -2.60 7.63 5.70
N LEU A 25 -1.59 7.59 4.84
CA LEU A 25 -1.69 8.03 3.45
C LEU A 25 -2.29 6.93 2.56
N ASN A 26 -3.28 7.27 1.74
CA ASN A 26 -3.97 6.33 0.86
C ASN A 26 -3.24 6.16 -0.49
N ASN A 27 -1.98 5.72 -0.43
CA ASN A 27 -1.18 5.44 -1.62
C ASN A 27 -1.48 4.05 -2.20
N PRO A 28 -1.53 3.89 -3.53
CA PRO A 28 -1.48 2.57 -4.14
C PRO A 28 -0.12 1.92 -3.89
N LEU A 29 -0.10 0.59 -3.79
CA LEU A 29 1.15 -0.15 -3.65
C LEU A 29 2.09 0.10 -4.85
N PRO A 30 3.42 0.20 -4.63
CA PRO A 30 4.36 0.36 -5.73
C PRO A 30 4.28 -0.80 -6.72
N ARG A 31 4.20 -0.50 -8.03
CA ARG A 31 4.04 -1.53 -9.09
C ARG A 31 5.13 -2.59 -9.05
N TRP A 32 6.38 -2.19 -8.83
CA TRP A 32 7.52 -3.11 -8.75
C TRP A 32 7.36 -4.08 -7.56
N TRP A 33 6.83 -3.61 -6.43
CA TRP A 33 6.63 -4.43 -5.24
C TRP A 33 5.60 -5.52 -5.50
N VAL A 34 4.46 -5.17 -6.12
CA VAL A 34 3.41 -6.12 -6.49
C VAL A 34 3.94 -7.16 -7.48
N ILE A 35 4.70 -6.73 -8.49
CA ILE A 35 5.34 -7.63 -9.45
C ILE A 35 6.29 -8.61 -8.72
N THR A 36 7.17 -8.11 -7.86
CA THR A 36 8.09 -8.97 -7.10
C THR A 36 7.34 -9.96 -6.21
N PHE A 37 6.27 -9.52 -5.54
CA PHE A 37 5.43 -10.40 -4.73
C PHE A 37 4.80 -11.54 -5.55
N TYR A 38 4.30 -11.27 -6.76
CA TYR A 38 3.79 -12.33 -7.63
C TYR A 38 4.90 -13.24 -8.18
N VAL A 39 6.08 -12.70 -8.46
CA VAL A 39 7.25 -13.50 -8.88
C VAL A 39 7.64 -14.50 -7.79
N THR A 40 7.65 -14.10 -6.52
CA THR A 40 7.98 -15.03 -5.42
C THR A 40 6.91 -16.10 -5.24
N ILE A 41 5.63 -15.79 -5.47
CA ILE A 41 4.55 -16.79 -5.47
C ILE A 41 4.79 -17.83 -6.58
N VAL A 42 5.05 -17.38 -7.81
CA VAL A 42 5.33 -18.29 -8.94
C VAL A 42 6.57 -19.14 -8.66
N TRP A 43 7.62 -18.54 -8.08
CA TRP A 43 8.83 -19.26 -7.68
C TRP A 43 8.54 -20.33 -6.62
N ALA A 44 7.76 -20.02 -5.60
CA ALA A 44 7.39 -20.98 -4.56
C ALA A 44 6.61 -22.17 -5.13
N ILE A 45 5.68 -21.92 -6.07
CA ILE A 45 4.94 -22.96 -6.78
C ILE A 45 5.90 -23.83 -7.62
N GLY A 46 6.80 -23.21 -8.40
CA GLY A 46 7.79 -23.92 -9.19
C GLY A 46 8.71 -24.81 -8.33
N TYR A 47 9.20 -24.26 -7.21
CA TYR A 47 10.04 -24.98 -6.26
C TYR A 47 9.32 -26.13 -5.53
N THR A 48 8.00 -26.02 -5.36
CA THR A 48 7.22 -27.09 -4.69
C THR A 48 6.97 -28.29 -5.62
N ILE A 49 6.91 -28.06 -6.94
CA ILE A 49 6.55 -29.09 -7.92
C ILE A 49 7.77 -29.78 -8.53
N ALA A 50 8.89 -29.05 -8.72
CA ALA A 50 10.12 -29.54 -9.33
C ALA A 50 11.12 -30.07 -8.29
#